data_AF-A0A1G6ISJ6-F1
#
_entry.id   AF-A0A1G6ISJ6-F1
#
_cell.length_a   1.000
_cell.length_b   1.000
_cell.length_c   1.000
_cell.angle_alpha   90.00
_cell.angle_beta   90.00
_cell.angle_gamma   90.00
#
_symmetry.space_group_name_H-M   'P 1'
#
loop_
_entity.id
_entity.type
_entity.pdbx_description
1 polymer ?
#
loop_
_entity_poly.entity_id
_entity_poly.type
_entity_poly.pdbx_seq_one_letter_code
_entity_poly.pdbx_strand_id
1 'polypeptide(L)'
;MNHVYFTSIVETAVWGAELATALAGLDERGHVYVVEPQGPFEDDPNVTDKKFPGNPTRSYRTRSALRVVGEVEDWEGHPPEVLAGMLDNLARLREQGLDVIED
;
A
#
# COMPACT_ATOMS: atom_id res chain seq x y z
N MET A 1 -4.34 5.32 12.63
CA MET A 1 -3.47 5.87 11.58
C MET A 1 -2.74 7.06 12.12
N ASN A 2 -1.52 6.82 12.60
CA ASN A 2 -0.56 7.83 12.99
C ASN A 2 0.38 8.17 11.84
N HIS A 3 0.45 7.31 10.82
CA HIS A 3 1.34 7.47 9.67
C HIS A 3 0.61 7.52 8.34
N VAL A 4 1.26 8.15 7.37
CA VAL A 4 0.97 8.05 5.94
C VAL A 4 1.98 7.10 5.32
N TYR A 5 1.50 6.15 4.53
CA TYR A 5 2.31 5.12 3.89
C TYR A 5 2.56 5.47 2.43
N PHE A 6 3.77 5.19 1.94
CA PHE A 6 4.17 5.44 0.56
C PHE A 6 5.29 4.47 0.14
N THR A 7 5.58 4.41 -1.15
CA THR A 7 6.59 3.51 -1.71
C THR A 7 7.31 4.17 -2.88
N SER A 8 8.52 3.69 -3.19
CA SER A 8 9.25 4.08 -4.39
C SER A 8 9.07 3.12 -5.57
N ILE A 9 8.24 2.08 -5.43
CA ILE A 9 7.93 1.11 -6.48
C ILE A 9 6.48 1.27 -6.93
N VAL A 10 6.27 1.54 -8.23
CA VAL A 10 4.93 1.75 -8.81
C VAL A 10 4.03 0.53 -8.56
N GLU A 11 4.52 -0.68 -8.79
CA GLU A 11 3.78 -1.93 -8.53
C GLU A 11 3.22 -2.00 -7.10
N THR A 12 4.03 -1.63 -6.10
CA THR A 12 3.61 -1.60 -4.69
C THR A 12 2.55 -0.51 -4.46
N ALA A 13 2.65 0.63 -5.15
CA ALA A 13 1.66 1.70 -5.06
C ALA A 13 0.32 1.31 -5.70
N VAL A 14 0.37 0.54 -6.80
CA VAL A 14 -0.81 -0.03 -7.46
C VAL A 14 -1.60 -0.92 -6.49
N TRP A 15 -0.92 -1.81 -5.75
CA TRP A 15 -1.56 -2.58 -4.69
C TRP A 15 -2.26 -1.69 -3.66
N GLY A 16 -1.62 -0.59 -3.25
CA GLY A 16 -2.22 0.38 -2.32
C GLY A 16 -3.51 1.00 -2.86
N ALA A 17 -3.51 1.41 -4.13
CA ALA A 17 -4.68 1.98 -4.79
C ALA A 17 -5.83 0.98 -4.90
N GLU A 18 -5.56 -0.23 -5.40
CA GLU A 18 -6.58 -1.26 -5.63
C GLU A 18 -7.17 -1.78 -4.33
N LEU A 19 -6.34 -2.03 -3.31
CA LEU A 19 -6.84 -2.51 -2.02
C LEU A 19 -7.64 -1.41 -1.31
N ALA A 20 -7.26 -0.15 -1.43
CA ALA A 20 -8.01 0.96 -0.84
C ALA A 20 -9.42 1.06 -1.41
N THR A 21 -9.58 1.02 -2.74
CA THR A 21 -10.90 1.12 -3.37
C THR A 21 -11.73 -0.13 -3.18
N ALA A 22 -11.13 -1.32 -3.35
CA ALA A 22 -11.83 -2.59 -3.16
C ALA A 22 -12.35 -2.76 -1.73
N LEU A 23 -11.53 -2.46 -0.72
CA LEU A 23 -11.95 -2.57 0.70
C LEU A 23 -12.96 -1.49 1.10
N ALA A 24 -12.97 -0.34 0.42
CA ALA A 24 -13.98 0.71 0.61
C ALA A 24 -15.29 0.43 -0.15
N GLY A 25 -15.33 -0.57 -1.03
CA GLY A 25 -16.48 -0.88 -1.87
C GLY A 25 -16.75 0.17 -2.94
N LEU A 26 -15.71 0.85 -3.41
CA LEU A 26 -15.79 1.88 -4.45
C LEU A 26 -15.58 1.25 -5.82
N ASP A 27 -16.46 1.60 -6.77
CA ASP A 27 -16.36 1.19 -8.18
C ASP A 27 -15.45 2.18 -8.95
N GLU A 28 -14.25 2.37 -8.43
CA GLU A 28 -13.22 3.20 -9.04
C GLU A 28 -11.86 2.52 -8.98
N ARG A 29 -11.00 2.86 -9.93
CA ARG A 29 -9.68 2.25 -10.10
C ARG A 29 -8.70 2.59 -8.96
N GLY A 30 -8.92 3.69 -8.26
CA GLY A 30 -7.97 4.24 -7.29
C GLY A 30 -6.93 5.13 -7.95
N HIS A 31 -6.13 5.79 -7.13
CA HIS A 31 -5.19 6.82 -7.58
C HIS A 31 -3.79 6.54 -7.06
N VAL A 32 -2.78 6.79 -7.90
CA VAL A 32 -1.37 6.68 -7.55
C VAL A 32 -0.74 8.06 -7.66
N TYR A 33 -0.37 8.65 -6.53
CA TYR A 33 0.23 9.98 -6.49
C TYR A 33 1.74 9.90 -6.34
N VAL A 34 2.45 10.76 -7.08
CA VAL A 34 3.86 11.05 -6.83
C VAL A 34 3.94 12.07 -5.71
N VAL A 35 4.73 11.74 -4.67
CA VAL A 35 4.76 12.51 -3.43
C VAL A 35 6.19 12.85 -3.01
N GLU A 36 6.34 14.02 -2.39
CA GLU A 36 7.57 14.46 -1.72
C GLU A 36 7.37 14.46 -0.20
N PRO A 37 8.10 13.63 0.56
CA PRO A 37 8.10 13.68 2.02
C PRO A 37 8.59 15.03 2.54
N GLN A 38 7.83 15.67 3.43
CA GLN A 38 8.20 16.96 4.03
C GLN A 38 8.92 16.80 5.38
N GLY A 39 9.25 15.57 5.77
CA GLY A 39 9.92 15.26 7.02
C GLY A 39 10.50 13.84 7.01
N PRO A 40 11.05 13.38 8.16
CA PRO A 40 11.64 12.06 8.25
C PRO A 40 10.61 10.95 8.02
N PHE A 41 11.08 9.84 7.47
CA PHE A 41 10.30 8.63 7.25
C PHE A 41 11.18 7.43 7.58
N GLU A 42 10.53 6.29 7.78
CA GLU A 42 11.17 5.01 8.11
C GLU A 42 10.59 3.90 7.24
N ASP A 43 11.26 2.75 7.21
CA ASP A 43 10.76 1.55 6.55
C ASP A 43 9.40 1.13 7.15
N ASP A 44 8.47 0.69 6.29
CA ASP A 44 7.18 0.18 6.72
C ASP A 44 7.37 -1.19 7.40
N PRO A 45 7.11 -1.30 8.72
CA PRO A 45 7.29 -2.55 9.42
C PRO A 45 6.31 -3.63 8.97
N ASN A 46 5.19 -3.30 8.32
CA ASN A 46 4.21 -4.29 7.87
C ASN A 46 4.73 -5.17 6.73
N VAL A 47 5.77 -4.73 6.02
CA VAL A 47 6.34 -5.44 4.86
C VAL A 47 7.86 -5.55 4.88
N THR A 48 8.54 -4.90 5.84
CA THR A 48 10.00 -4.99 6.04
C THR A 48 10.33 -6.13 7.01
N ASP A 49 11.29 -6.99 6.63
CA ASP A 49 11.73 -8.15 7.43
C ASP A 49 10.59 -9.10 7.86
N LYS A 50 9.50 -9.14 7.07
CA LYS A 50 8.38 -10.07 7.28
C LYS A 50 8.58 -11.35 6.48
N LYS A 51 8.16 -11.36 5.21
CA LYS A 51 8.27 -12.54 4.32
C LYS A 51 9.67 -12.68 3.73
N PHE A 52 10.35 -11.56 3.51
CA PHE A 52 11.66 -11.47 2.89
C PHE A 52 12.57 -10.54 3.71
N PRO A 53 13.90 -10.75 3.69
CA PRO A 53 14.83 -9.89 4.40
C PRO A 53 14.89 -8.48 3.79
N GLY A 54 14.96 -7.47 4.66
CA GLY A 54 14.98 -6.05 4.31
C GLY A 54 13.64 -5.53 3.80
N ASN A 55 13.70 -4.44 3.01
CA ASN A 55 12.55 -3.75 2.45
C ASN A 55 12.50 -3.88 0.91
N PRO A 56 12.19 -5.06 0.36
CA PRO A 56 12.20 -5.29 -1.09
C PRO A 56 11.12 -4.50 -1.82
N THR A 57 9.98 -4.22 -1.16
CA THR A 57 8.88 -3.41 -1.71
C THR A 57 9.16 -1.91 -1.66
N ARG A 58 10.25 -1.51 -0.99
CA ARG A 58 10.64 -0.12 -0.71
C ARG A 58 9.46 0.70 -0.19
N SER A 59 8.75 0.12 0.78
CA SER A 59 7.60 0.71 1.45
C SER A 59 8.07 1.47 2.69
N TYR A 60 7.50 2.64 2.90
CA TYR A 60 7.87 3.56 3.96
C TYR A 60 6.62 4.11 4.64
N ARG A 61 6.81 4.66 5.84
CA ARG A 61 5.77 5.42 6.54
C ARG A 61 6.34 6.68 7.17
N THR A 62 5.50 7.71 7.31
CA THR A 62 5.87 8.98 7.97
C THR A 62 4.72 9.56 8.77
N ARG A 63 5.02 10.27 9.86
CA ARG A 63 4.07 11.13 10.58
C ARG A 63 3.99 12.55 10.02
N SER A 64 4.91 12.89 9.13
CA SER A 64 4.97 14.20 8.49
C SER A 64 4.03 14.24 7.29
N ALA A 65 3.68 15.45 6.84
CA ALA A 65 2.90 15.59 5.62
C ALA A 65 3.69 15.09 4.39
N LEU A 66 2.96 14.55 3.41
CA LEU A 66 3.44 14.32 2.06
C LEU A 66 2.89 15.43 1.15
N ARG A 67 3.73 15.99 0.28
CA ARG A 67 3.28 16.91 -0.77
C ARG A 67 3.03 16.11 -2.04
N VAL A 68 1.81 16.16 -2.57
CA VAL A 68 1.53 15.63 -3.91
C VAL A 68 2.16 16.55 -4.95
N VAL A 69 2.98 15.97 -5.83
CA VAL A 69 3.68 16.69 -6.91
C VAL A 69 3.27 16.21 -8.30
N GLY A 70 2.47 15.14 -8.37
CA GLY A 70 1.90 14.64 -9.61
C GLY A 70 1.01 13.42 -9.36
N GLU A 71 0.35 12.98 -10.41
CA GLU A 71 -0.43 11.74 -10.45
C GLU A 71 0.15 10.85 -11.55
N VAL A 72 0.23 9.55 -11.29
CA VAL A 72 0.58 8.55 -12.30
C VAL A 72 -0.73 8.10 -12.93
N GLU A 73 -0.96 8.47 -14.19
CA GLU A 73 -2.17 8.10 -14.93
C GLU A 73 -2.02 6.74 -15.63
N ASP A 74 -0.83 6.47 -16.18
CA ASP A 74 -0.52 5.32 -17.04
C ASP A 74 0.08 4.12 -16.29
N TRP A 75 -0.48 3.75 -15.13
CA TRP A 75 -0.17 2.46 -14.52
C TRP A 75 -1.06 1.36 -15.12
N GLU A 76 -0.78 0.09 -14.80
CA GLU A 76 -1.62 -1.06 -15.15
C GLU A 76 -2.06 -1.73 -13.86
N GLY A 77 -3.34 -2.07 -13.74
CA GLY A 77 -3.86 -2.79 -12.58
C GLY A 77 -3.50 -4.28 -12.64
N HIS A 78 -3.57 -4.95 -11.51
CA HIS A 78 -3.41 -6.39 -11.47
C HIS A 78 -4.58 -7.09 -12.16
N PRO A 79 -4.37 -8.29 -12.74
CA PRO A 79 -5.46 -9.10 -13.24
C PRO A 79 -6.53 -9.32 -12.16
N PRO A 80 -7.84 -9.33 -12.50
CA PRO A 80 -8.92 -9.45 -11.50
C PRO A 80 -8.77 -10.66 -10.58
N GLU A 81 -8.28 -11.78 -11.09
CA GLU A 81 -8.03 -13.00 -10.32
C GLU A 81 -6.88 -12.86 -9.30
N VAL A 82 -5.89 -12.01 -9.59
CA VAL A 82 -4.77 -11.71 -8.69
C VAL A 82 -5.24 -10.82 -7.55
N LEU A 83 -6.03 -9.79 -7.86
CA LEU A 83 -6.63 -8.91 -6.86
C LEU A 83 -7.62 -9.67 -5.97
N ALA A 84 -8.49 -10.49 -6.56
CA ALA A 84 -9.42 -11.35 -5.81
C ALA A 84 -8.67 -12.30 -4.86
N GLY A 85 -7.61 -12.96 -5.35
CA GLY A 85 -6.79 -13.83 -4.51
C GLY A 85 -6.11 -13.11 -3.35
N MET A 86 -5.73 -11.83 -3.51
CA MET A 86 -5.19 -11.02 -2.41
C MET A 86 -6.28 -10.68 -1.38
N LEU A 87 -7.45 -10.23 -1.83
CA LEU A 87 -8.60 -9.91 -0.96
C LEU A 87 -9.05 -11.12 -0.14
N ASP A 88 -9.13 -12.30 -0.76
CA ASP A 88 -9.46 -13.56 -0.09
C ASP A 88 -8.43 -13.92 0.99
N ASN A 89 -7.13 -13.71 0.70
CA ASN A 89 -6.07 -13.93 1.68
C ASN A 89 -6.18 -12.96 2.87
N LEU A 90 -6.48 -11.68 2.61
CA LEU A 90 -6.68 -10.68 3.67
C LEU A 90 -7.90 -11.03 4.53
N ALA A 91 -9.00 -11.46 3.91
CA ALA A 91 -10.19 -11.92 4.63
C ALA A 91 -9.88 -13.11 5.54
N ARG A 92 -9.14 -14.12 5.02
CA ARG A 92 -8.70 -15.27 5.80
C ARG A 92 -7.80 -14.89 6.97
N LEU A 93 -6.87 -13.95 6.79
CA LEU A 93 -6.01 -13.46 7.88
C LEU A 93 -6.84 -12.79 8.98
N ARG A 94 -7.86 -12.00 8.60
CA ARG A 94 -8.78 -11.36 9.53
C ARG A 94 -9.62 -12.37 10.32
N GLU A 95 -10.15 -13.39 9.65
CA GLU A 95 -10.88 -14.48 10.31
C GLU A 95 -10.03 -15.23 11.34
N GLN A 96 -8.71 -15.30 11.09
CA GLN A 96 -7.74 -15.93 11.98
C GLN A 96 -7.21 -15.00 13.09
N GLY A 97 -7.59 -13.71 13.07
CA GLY A 97 -7.04 -12.69 13.98
C GLY A 97 -5.54 -12.41 13.76
N LEU A 98 -5.05 -12.67 12.55
CA LEU A 98 -3.64 -12.49 12.16
C LEU A 98 -3.41 -11.21 11.35
N ASP A 99 -4.44 -10.40 11.11
CA ASP A 99 -4.36 -9.11 10.41
C ASP A 99 -3.81 -7.98 11.31
N VAL A 100 -2.67 -8.24 11.96
CA VAL A 100 -1.98 -7.27 12.80
C VAL A 100 -1.37 -6.18 11.93
N ILE A 101 -1.80 -4.94 12.16
CA ILE A 101 -1.25 -3.74 11.52
C ILE A 101 -0.39 -3.00 12.53
N GLU A 102 0.88 -2.82 12.21
CA GLU A 102 1.82 -1.98 12.95
C GLU A 102 1.72 -0.54 12.43
N ASP A 103 0.96 0.29 13.15
CA ASP A 103 0.75 1.73 12.88
C ASP A 103 1.52 2.64 13.84
#